data_AF-A0A2M7VCG1-F1
#
_entry.id   AF-A0A2M7VCG1-F1
#
_cell.length_a   1.000
_cell.length_b   1.000
_cell.length_c   1.000
_cell.angle_alpha   90.00
_cell.angle_beta   90.00
_cell.angle_gamma   90.00
#
_symmetry.space_group_name_H-M   'P 1'
#
loop_
_entity.id
_entity.type
_entity.pdbx_description
1 polymer ?
#
loop_
_entity_poly.entity_id
_entity_poly.type
_entity_poly.pdbx_seq_one_letter_code
_entity_poly.pdbx_strand_id
1 'polypeptide(L)'
;MKKIITIVSFLIIIAFGFWLYFTNFSKVPITAQNNNVKDQIQEESNPFVGHWKGANNSEQMISDLKIFEIDYYFVSFELGAYYGDHFGFLEGKAIIKDNKTAVYTTEDGVEFKFVIDESNNQIKLETTDYSYQAGANVRYDDIYVKVLE
;
A
#
# COMPACT_ATOMS: atom_id res chain seq x y z
N MET A 1 -54.49 28.78 22.13
CA MET A 1 -53.16 28.15 21.93
C MET A 1 -53.11 26.86 22.74
N LYS A 2 -52.98 25.68 22.09
CA LYS A 2 -52.61 24.36 22.69
C LYS A 2 -53.01 23.22 21.71
N LYS A 3 -52.31 23.02 20.58
CA LYS A 3 -52.50 21.82 19.72
C LYS A 3 -51.26 21.42 18.88
N ILE A 4 -50.02 21.72 19.32
CA ILE A 4 -48.82 21.41 18.50
C ILE A 4 -47.83 20.47 19.22
N ILE A 5 -47.95 20.27 20.54
CA ILE A 5 -46.94 19.50 21.30
C ILE A 5 -47.12 17.98 21.19
N THR A 6 -48.27 17.48 20.73
CA THR A 6 -48.57 16.02 20.78
C THR A 6 -48.08 15.23 19.56
N ILE A 7 -47.77 15.88 18.43
CA ILE A 7 -47.45 15.18 17.17
C ILE A 7 -45.98 14.77 17.09
N VAL A 8 -45.07 15.52 17.73
CA VAL A 8 -43.62 15.24 17.66
C VAL A 8 -43.23 14.03 18.52
N SER A 9 -43.95 13.76 19.61
CA SER A 9 -43.66 12.61 20.49
C SER A 9 -44.07 11.25 19.90
N PHE A 10 -45.01 11.21 18.96
CA PHE A 10 -45.46 9.94 18.37
C PHE A 10 -44.52 9.40 17.29
N LEU A 11 -43.79 10.28 16.59
CA LEU A 11 -42.83 9.90 15.55
C LEU A 11 -41.52 9.30 16.11
N ILE A 12 -41.10 9.72 17.31
CA ILE A 12 -39.87 9.21 17.95
C ILE A 12 -40.07 7.78 18.47
N ILE A 13 -41.27 7.44 18.94
CA ILE A 13 -41.57 6.10 19.49
C ILE A 13 -41.57 5.04 18.37
N ILE A 14 -42.04 5.39 17.16
CA ILE A 14 -42.07 4.47 16.02
C ILE A 14 -40.66 4.20 15.48
N ALA A 15 -39.76 5.19 15.52
CA ALA A 15 -38.35 5.03 15.12
C ALA A 15 -37.56 4.12 16.09
N PHE A 16 -37.82 4.20 17.40
CA PHE A 16 -37.18 3.32 18.39
C PHE A 16 -37.71 1.87 18.34
N GLY A 17 -38.99 1.68 18.03
CA GLY A 17 -39.57 0.34 17.86
C GLY A 17 -39.00 -0.42 16.67
N PHE A 18 -38.68 0.28 15.57
CA PHE A 18 -38.06 -0.31 14.38
C PHE A 18 -36.58 -0.65 14.58
N TRP A 19 -35.85 0.11 15.40
CA TRP A 19 -34.44 -0.18 15.70
C TRP A 19 -34.28 -1.43 16.59
N LEU A 20 -35.16 -1.62 17.58
CA LEU A 20 -35.16 -2.82 18.45
C LEU A 20 -35.58 -4.11 17.74
N TYR A 21 -36.35 -4.03 16.65
CA TYR A 21 -36.76 -5.21 15.87
C TYR A 21 -35.60 -5.76 15.01
N PHE A 22 -34.70 -4.89 14.54
CA PHE A 22 -33.52 -5.31 13.76
C PHE A 22 -32.35 -5.82 14.60
N THR A 23 -32.22 -5.40 15.86
CA THR A 23 -31.09 -5.83 16.73
C THR A 23 -31.31 -7.17 17.43
N ASN A 24 -32.41 -7.88 17.18
CA ASN A 24 -32.74 -9.15 17.86
C ASN A 24 -32.47 -10.44 17.07
N PHE A 25 -31.82 -10.36 15.90
CA PHE A 25 -31.31 -11.54 15.19
C PHE A 25 -29.78 -11.64 15.31
N SER A 26 -29.32 -12.01 16.51
CA SER A 26 -28.26 -13.01 16.73
C SER A 26 -28.00 -13.13 18.22
N LYS A 27 -28.61 -14.13 18.86
CA LYS A 27 -28.18 -14.59 20.17
C LYS A 27 -26.88 -15.38 19.98
N VAL A 28 -25.75 -14.68 19.98
CA VAL A 28 -24.47 -15.31 20.33
C VAL A 28 -24.29 -15.13 21.83
N PRO A 29 -24.04 -16.21 22.60
CA PRO A 29 -23.90 -16.10 24.05
C PRO A 29 -22.61 -15.31 24.38
N ILE A 30 -22.75 -14.25 25.18
CA ILE A 30 -21.62 -13.55 25.79
C ILE A 30 -21.15 -14.41 26.97
N THR A 31 -20.20 -15.30 26.71
CA THR A 31 -19.40 -15.89 27.77
C THR A 31 -18.29 -14.89 28.10
N ALA A 32 -18.35 -14.27 29.26
CA ALA A 32 -17.21 -13.58 29.84
C ALA A 32 -16.10 -14.61 30.09
N GLN A 33 -15.13 -14.70 29.19
CA GLN A 33 -13.84 -15.32 29.45
C GLN A 33 -12.74 -14.35 29.11
N ASN A 34 -12.13 -13.88 30.20
CA ASN A 34 -10.82 -13.28 30.29
C ASN A 34 -9.80 -14.22 29.62
N ASN A 35 -9.56 -14.01 28.33
CA ASN A 35 -8.46 -14.61 27.62
C ASN A 35 -7.64 -13.46 27.06
N ASN A 36 -6.37 -13.40 27.47
CA ASN A 36 -5.33 -12.68 26.77
C ASN A 36 -5.34 -13.11 25.29
N VAL A 37 -6.17 -12.45 24.48
CA VAL A 37 -5.96 -12.41 23.04
C VAL A 37 -4.80 -11.44 22.89
N LYS A 38 -3.60 -12.01 23.03
CA LYS A 38 -2.44 -11.50 22.35
C LYS A 38 -2.89 -11.45 20.90
N ASP A 39 -3.23 -10.26 20.41
CA ASP A 39 -3.39 -10.00 18.99
C ASP A 39 -2.11 -10.48 18.35
N GLN A 40 -2.09 -11.73 17.91
CA GLN A 40 -1.18 -12.19 16.89
C GLN A 40 -1.76 -11.63 15.59
N ILE A 41 -1.64 -10.31 15.43
CA ILE A 41 -1.31 -9.77 14.13
C ILE A 41 -0.02 -10.50 13.81
N GLN A 42 -0.10 -11.60 13.05
CA GLN A 42 1.01 -11.91 12.17
C GLN A 42 1.18 -10.63 11.37
N GLU A 43 2.21 -9.84 11.68
CA GLU A 43 2.70 -8.84 10.75
C GLU A 43 3.02 -9.62 9.49
N GLU A 44 2.04 -9.73 8.58
CA GLU A 44 2.35 -10.00 7.18
C GLU A 44 3.20 -8.80 6.77
N SER A 45 4.52 -9.02 6.73
CA SER A 45 5.46 -7.99 6.34
C SER A 45 4.99 -7.42 5.00
N ASN A 46 4.91 -6.10 4.90
CA ASN A 46 4.48 -5.44 3.68
C ASN A 46 5.26 -6.01 2.47
N PRO A 47 4.57 -6.55 1.43
CA PRO A 47 5.20 -7.38 0.41
C PRO A 47 6.24 -6.62 -0.42
N PHE A 48 6.13 -5.29 -0.48
CA PHE A 48 7.09 -4.42 -1.15
C PHE A 48 8.43 -4.32 -0.43
N VAL A 49 8.45 -4.49 0.90
CA VAL A 49 9.63 -4.20 1.71
C VAL A 49 10.77 -5.15 1.39
N GLY A 50 11.97 -4.58 1.25
CA GLY A 50 13.20 -5.31 1.04
C GLY A 50 14.09 -4.69 -0.04
N HIS A 51 15.12 -5.46 -0.39
CA HIS A 51 16.08 -5.14 -1.45
C HIS A 51 15.74 -5.94 -2.71
N TRP A 52 15.70 -5.24 -3.84
CA TRP A 52 15.32 -5.78 -5.13
C TRP A 52 16.37 -5.40 -6.17
N LYS A 53 16.75 -6.36 -7.00
CA LYS A 53 17.77 -6.20 -8.02
C LYS A 53 17.14 -6.28 -9.40
N GLY A 54 17.50 -5.37 -10.30
CA GLY A 54 17.09 -5.41 -11.70
C GLY A 54 17.43 -6.76 -12.34
N ALA A 55 16.46 -7.35 -13.03
CA ALA A 55 16.60 -8.64 -13.70
C ALA A 55 17.70 -8.62 -14.78
N ASN A 56 17.97 -7.45 -15.36
CA ASN A 56 18.95 -7.23 -16.42
C ASN A 56 20.31 -6.70 -15.91
N ASN A 57 20.54 -6.73 -14.60
CA ASN A 57 21.82 -6.28 -14.04
C ASN A 57 23.01 -7.12 -14.57
N SER A 58 24.11 -6.44 -14.86
CA SER A 58 25.39 -6.98 -15.33
C SER A 58 26.56 -6.22 -14.68
N GLU A 59 27.80 -6.53 -15.05
CA GLU A 59 28.99 -5.85 -14.51
C GLU A 59 29.03 -4.35 -14.80
N GLN A 60 28.39 -3.91 -15.90
CA GLN A 60 28.44 -2.51 -16.36
C GLN A 60 27.10 -1.79 -16.28
N MET A 61 26.01 -2.52 -16.04
CA MET A 61 24.67 -1.96 -15.97
C MET A 61 23.98 -2.49 -14.71
N ILE A 62 23.61 -1.60 -13.80
CA ILE A 62 22.98 -1.96 -12.52
C ILE A 62 21.73 -1.12 -12.37
N SER A 63 20.64 -1.73 -11.91
CA SER A 63 19.44 -1.07 -11.42
C SER A 63 19.03 -1.73 -10.12
N ASP A 64 18.87 -0.98 -9.05
CA ASP A 64 18.54 -1.49 -7.71
C ASP A 64 17.38 -0.70 -7.13
N LEU A 65 16.51 -1.39 -6.39
CA LEU A 65 15.35 -0.83 -5.73
C LEU A 65 15.34 -1.29 -4.27
N LYS A 66 15.26 -0.34 -3.35
CA LYS A 66 15.03 -0.62 -1.94
C LYS A 66 13.71 -0.01 -1.53
N ILE A 67 12.91 -0.76 -0.79
CA ILE A 67 11.64 -0.27 -0.26
C ILE A 67 11.60 -0.52 1.24
N PHE A 68 11.21 0.52 1.98
CA PHE A 68 11.10 0.51 3.44
C PHE A 68 9.66 0.75 3.84
N GLU A 69 9.23 0.06 4.90
CA GLU A 69 7.92 0.27 5.49
C GLU A 69 7.86 1.63 6.19
N ILE A 70 6.77 2.37 6.00
CA ILE A 70 6.43 3.55 6.80
C ILE A 70 5.20 3.22 7.65
N ASP A 71 4.11 2.87 6.97
CA ASP A 71 2.83 2.48 7.56
C ASP A 71 1.98 1.68 6.54
N TYR A 72 0.74 1.35 6.90
CA TYR A 72 -0.16 0.55 6.06
C TYR A 72 -0.49 1.18 4.68
N TYR A 73 -0.40 2.50 4.54
CA TYR A 73 -0.80 3.21 3.34
C TYR A 73 0.40 3.68 2.51
N PHE A 74 1.61 3.64 3.06
CA PHE A 74 2.77 4.22 2.43
C PHE A 74 4.05 3.41 2.61
N VAL A 75 4.90 3.46 1.58
CA VAL A 75 6.28 2.99 1.63
C VAL A 75 7.24 4.10 1.22
N SER A 76 8.47 4.06 1.75
CA SER A 76 9.59 4.84 1.21
C SER A 76 10.35 3.98 0.22
N PHE A 77 10.92 4.57 -0.84
CA PHE A 77 11.76 3.84 -1.79
C PHE A 77 13.02 4.61 -2.16
N GLU A 78 14.04 3.85 -2.56
CA GLU A 78 15.25 4.31 -3.23
C GLU A 78 15.38 3.51 -4.54
N LEU A 79 15.44 4.18 -5.68
CA LEU A 79 15.55 3.61 -7.02
C LEU A 79 16.81 4.14 -7.69
N GLY A 80 17.83 3.28 -7.81
CA GLY A 80 19.12 3.61 -8.40
C GLY A 80 19.35 2.89 -9.72
N ALA A 81 20.07 3.53 -10.64
CA ALA A 81 20.59 2.90 -11.84
C ALA A 81 21.99 3.44 -12.21
N TYR A 82 22.81 2.61 -12.84
CA TYR A 82 24.20 2.89 -13.18
C TYR A 82 24.57 2.29 -14.54
N TYR A 83 25.33 3.04 -15.33
CA TYR A 83 25.97 2.56 -16.56
C TYR A 83 27.35 3.21 -16.73
N GLY A 84 28.42 2.46 -16.44
CA GLY A 84 29.77 3.02 -16.36
C GLY A 84 29.85 4.15 -15.31
N ASP A 85 30.26 5.35 -15.74
CA ASP A 85 30.36 6.55 -14.88
C ASP A 85 29.04 7.35 -14.78
N HIS A 86 28.00 6.93 -15.49
CA HIS A 86 26.69 7.57 -15.44
C HIS A 86 25.81 6.91 -14.37
N PHE A 87 25.04 7.72 -13.65
CA PHE A 87 24.11 7.25 -12.62
C PHE A 87 22.76 7.95 -12.74
N GLY A 88 21.74 7.34 -12.16
CA GLY A 88 20.42 7.91 -11.93
C GLY A 88 19.93 7.48 -10.56
N PHE A 89 19.30 8.38 -9.83
CA PHE A 89 18.83 8.11 -8.48
C PHE A 89 17.54 8.86 -8.23
N LEU A 90 16.54 8.13 -7.75
CA LEU A 90 15.25 8.67 -7.37
C LEU A 90 14.85 8.07 -6.02
N GLU A 91 14.47 8.91 -5.08
CA GLU A 91 13.89 8.51 -3.82
C GLU A 91 12.52 9.16 -3.63
N GLY A 92 11.67 8.53 -2.84
CA GLY A 92 10.35 9.10 -2.59
C GLY A 92 9.47 8.27 -1.67
N LYS A 93 8.28 8.81 -1.43
CA LYS A 93 7.22 8.16 -0.66
C LYS A 93 6.10 7.74 -1.61
N ALA A 94 5.90 6.44 -1.78
CA ALA A 94 4.87 5.87 -2.63
C ALA A 94 3.61 5.52 -1.83
N ILE A 95 2.45 5.73 -2.44
CA ILE A 95 1.12 5.39 -1.87
C ILE A 95 0.76 3.97 -2.28
N ILE A 96 0.44 3.11 -1.31
CA ILE A 96 -0.05 1.76 -1.55
C ILE A 96 -1.52 1.81 -1.98
N LYS A 97 -1.80 1.15 -3.10
CA LYS A 97 -3.13 0.92 -3.68
C LYS A 97 -3.36 -0.59 -3.76
N ASP A 98 -4.50 -1.03 -3.25
CA ASP A 98 -5.00 -2.41 -3.35
C ASP A 98 -4.00 -3.50 -2.90
N ASN A 99 -3.08 -3.16 -1.99
CA ASN A 99 -1.97 -4.00 -1.49
C ASN A 99 -1.04 -4.61 -2.57
N LYS A 100 -1.19 -4.20 -3.84
CA LYS A 100 -0.45 -4.75 -4.96
C LYS A 100 0.27 -3.72 -5.82
N THR A 101 -0.06 -2.45 -5.66
CA THR A 101 0.58 -1.38 -6.41
C THR A 101 0.98 -0.24 -5.47
N ALA A 102 2.25 0.14 -5.46
CA ALA A 102 2.69 1.38 -4.83
C ALA A 102 2.96 2.44 -5.91
N VAL A 103 2.42 3.65 -5.75
CA VAL A 103 2.50 4.71 -6.76
C VAL A 103 3.20 5.94 -6.21
N TYR A 104 4.18 6.44 -6.94
CA TYR A 104 4.80 7.74 -6.73
C TYR A 104 4.64 8.59 -8.01
N THR A 105 4.34 9.87 -7.85
CA THR A 105 4.25 10.82 -8.97
C THR A 105 5.14 12.00 -8.65
N THR A 106 6.04 12.34 -9.57
CA THR A 106 6.93 13.49 -9.45
C THR A 106 6.14 14.80 -9.61
N GLU A 107 6.75 15.93 -9.23
CA GLU A 107 6.10 17.25 -9.37
C GLU A 107 5.77 17.61 -10.82
N ASP A 108 6.56 17.11 -11.78
CA ASP A 108 6.37 17.30 -13.22
C ASP A 108 5.52 16.21 -13.89
N GLY A 109 4.98 15.26 -13.10
CA GLY A 109 3.94 14.33 -13.55
C GLY A 109 4.42 12.98 -14.09
N VAL A 110 5.70 12.64 -13.90
CA VAL A 110 6.21 11.29 -14.18
C VAL A 110 5.72 10.34 -13.09
N GLU A 111 5.06 9.26 -13.49
CA GLU A 111 4.48 8.29 -12.57
C GLU A 111 5.33 7.02 -12.49
N PHE A 112 5.65 6.57 -11.29
CA PHE A 112 6.33 5.31 -10.99
C PHE A 112 5.36 4.39 -10.24
N LYS A 113 5.01 3.28 -10.86
CA LYS A 113 4.16 2.24 -10.27
C LYS A 113 5.00 0.99 -10.01
N PHE A 114 5.14 0.64 -8.74
CA PHE A 114 5.74 -0.62 -8.31
C PHE A 114 4.60 -1.64 -8.16
N VAL A 115 4.54 -2.64 -9.04
CA VAL A 115 3.49 -3.67 -9.04
C VAL A 115 4.09 -4.98 -8.55
N ILE A 116 3.55 -5.51 -7.45
CA ILE A 116 4.01 -6.78 -6.89
C ILE A 116 3.53 -7.96 -7.76
N ASP A 117 4.45 -8.84 -8.11
CA ASP A 117 4.17 -10.17 -8.63
C ASP A 117 4.64 -11.21 -7.62
N GLU A 118 3.73 -11.59 -6.72
CA GLU A 118 3.97 -12.58 -5.67
C GLU A 118 4.36 -13.95 -6.25
N SER A 119 3.85 -14.31 -7.43
CA SER A 119 4.09 -15.63 -8.02
C SER A 119 5.53 -15.81 -8.47
N ASN A 120 6.16 -14.71 -8.90
CA ASN A 120 7.55 -14.69 -9.36
C ASN A 120 8.50 -14.03 -8.35
N ASN A 121 7.99 -13.58 -7.19
CA ASN A 121 8.73 -12.82 -6.18
C ASN A 121 9.46 -11.61 -6.79
N GLN A 122 8.70 -10.83 -7.56
CA GLN A 122 9.20 -9.71 -8.35
C GLN A 122 8.39 -8.43 -8.10
N ILE A 123 9.01 -7.29 -8.41
CA ILE A 123 8.34 -6.02 -8.61
C ILE A 123 8.50 -5.64 -10.09
N LYS A 124 7.38 -5.38 -10.76
CA LYS A 124 7.38 -4.73 -12.06
C LYS A 124 7.31 -3.22 -11.85
N LEU A 125 8.26 -2.48 -12.41
CA LEU A 125 8.19 -1.03 -12.49
C LEU A 125 7.47 -0.65 -13.78
N GLU A 126 6.34 0.04 -13.66
CA GLU A 126 5.66 0.70 -14.76
C GLU A 126 5.85 2.21 -14.61
N THR A 127 6.52 2.85 -15.57
CA THR A 127 6.72 4.30 -15.58
C THR A 127 6.57 4.86 -16.99
N THR A 128 6.20 6.14 -17.07
CA THR A 128 6.20 6.90 -18.32
C THR A 128 7.61 7.30 -18.77
N ASP A 129 8.59 7.28 -17.88
CA ASP A 129 9.99 7.60 -18.17
C ASP A 129 10.97 6.79 -17.30
N TYR A 130 11.59 5.77 -17.90
CA TYR A 130 12.59 4.94 -17.22
C TYR A 130 13.98 5.59 -17.12
N SER A 131 14.17 6.78 -17.70
CA SER A 131 15.42 7.55 -17.67
C SER A 131 15.30 8.85 -16.89
N TYR A 132 14.19 9.06 -16.19
CA TYR A 132 13.94 10.24 -15.39
C TYR A 132 15.06 10.46 -14.37
N GLN A 133 15.65 11.65 -14.37
CA GLN A 133 16.82 11.99 -13.52
C GLN A 133 18.01 11.03 -13.64
N ALA A 134 18.15 10.38 -14.79
CA ALA A 134 19.26 9.49 -15.08
C ALA A 134 20.26 10.14 -16.06
N GLY A 135 21.54 9.81 -15.88
CA GLY A 135 22.60 10.19 -16.81
C GLY A 135 22.45 9.52 -18.18
N ALA A 136 23.33 9.90 -19.12
CA ALA A 136 23.31 9.35 -20.47
C ALA A 136 23.42 7.82 -20.46
N ASN A 137 22.54 7.14 -21.23
CA ASN A 137 22.44 5.69 -21.33
C ASN A 137 22.11 4.95 -20.00
N VAL A 138 21.69 5.67 -18.97
CA VAL A 138 21.20 5.07 -17.72
C VAL A 138 19.69 4.94 -17.80
N ARG A 139 19.19 3.77 -17.41
CA ARG A 139 17.75 3.47 -17.39
C ARG A 139 17.46 2.55 -16.22
N TYR A 140 16.37 2.82 -15.51
CA TYR A 140 15.82 1.90 -14.51
C TYR A 140 15.29 0.64 -15.18
N ASP A 141 15.53 -0.51 -14.57
CA ASP A 141 14.95 -1.78 -15.04
C ASP A 141 13.43 -1.78 -14.91
N ASP A 142 12.75 -2.58 -15.71
CA ASP A 142 11.29 -2.75 -15.65
C ASP A 142 10.86 -3.92 -14.76
N ILE A 143 11.79 -4.82 -14.43
CA ILE A 143 11.57 -5.97 -13.55
C ILE A 143 12.67 -6.03 -12.50
N TYR A 144 12.27 -6.14 -11.23
CA TYR A 144 13.17 -6.33 -10.10
C TYR A 144 12.86 -7.64 -9.38
N VAL A 145 13.90 -8.42 -9.08
CA VAL A 145 13.83 -9.69 -8.37
C VAL A 145 14.29 -9.49 -6.93
N LYS A 146 13.58 -10.08 -5.97
CA LYS A 146 13.93 -9.96 -4.55
C LYS A 146 15.29 -10.59 -4.25
N VAL A 147 16.15 -9.87 -3.55
CA VAL A 147 17.42 -10.41 -3.05
C VAL A 147 17.14 -11.18 -1.76
N LEU A 148 17.47 -12.46 -1.74
CA LEU A 148 17.42 -13.28 -0.52
C LEU A 148 18.71 -13.03 0.26
N GLU A 149 18.59 -12.41 1.44
CA GLU A 149 19.68 -12.25 2.41
C GLU A 149 19.92 -13.52 3.22
#